data_AF-A0A0S3QZ17-F1
#
_entry.id   AF-A0A0S3QZ17-F1
#
_cell.length_a   1.000
_cell.length_b   1.000
_cell.length_c   1.000
_cell.angle_alpha   90.00
_cell.angle_beta   90.00
_cell.angle_gamma   90.00
#
_symmetry.space_group_name_H-M   'P 1'
#
loop_
_entity.id
_entity.type
_entity.pdbx_description
1 polymer ?
#
loop_
_entity_poly.entity_id
_entity_poly.type
_entity_poly.pdbx_seq_one_letter_code
_entity_poly.pdbx_strand_id
1 'polypeptide(L)'
;MCGVPLFNLAPNLTVSRLCLGTMTFGEQNTLGESFRLLDQAFHAGINFFDSAEMYPVPQRRRTCGRSEEYLGRWIAHRNIPRDSVVIATKVAGPSGQMTWIRGGPKCLDAANIIEAIDSSLLRMQMDYIDLYQIHWPDRYVPMFGETEYDPVRQYASVGIDEQLEALSTAVKAGKIRYIGLSNETPYGLMKFVQVAEKYASHLKIVSLQNSYSLLCRTFDSAMAECCHQESISLLAYSPLAMGILSGKYFSLGGGPTDARLNLFKGKYSEGESRYNLSNKIIEAATMEYLNTAKTYGLHPVSLAIAFVLRHPLVASVVFGATRSWQLQEVLDACKIEFTSEVIDEINKIHSRFPNPCP
;
A
#
# COMPACT_ATOMS: atom_id res chain seq x y z
N MET A 1 20.56 10.00 -15.95
CA MET A 1 19.13 9.67 -15.74
C MET A 1 18.62 10.56 -14.63
N CYS A 2 17.52 11.29 -14.84
CA CYS A 2 16.86 12.01 -13.74
C CYS A 2 16.34 10.95 -12.75
N GLY A 3 16.78 10.99 -11.49
CA GLY A 3 16.40 10.00 -10.48
C GLY A 3 14.91 10.08 -10.12
N VAL A 4 14.39 9.07 -9.41
CA VAL A 4 13.02 9.13 -8.87
C VAL A 4 12.90 10.33 -7.93
N PRO A 5 11.89 11.21 -8.09
CA PRO A 5 11.75 12.38 -7.24
C PRO A 5 11.54 11.99 -5.77
N LEU A 6 11.98 12.85 -4.86
CA LEU A 6 11.86 12.65 -3.41
C LEU A 6 10.72 13.49 -2.82
N PHE A 7 10.23 13.09 -1.65
CA PHE A 7 9.21 13.76 -0.86
C PHE A 7 9.56 13.68 0.63
N ASN A 8 9.40 14.77 1.37
CA ASN A 8 9.61 14.78 2.81
C ASN A 8 8.33 14.32 3.50
N LEU A 9 8.26 13.03 3.85
CA LEU A 9 7.11 12.43 4.53
C LEU A 9 6.98 12.92 5.97
N ALA A 10 8.11 13.20 6.62
CA ALA A 10 8.22 13.85 7.92
C ALA A 10 9.53 14.66 7.98
N PRO A 11 9.76 15.52 8.99
CA PRO A 11 10.93 16.42 9.03
C PRO A 11 12.29 15.74 8.82
N ASN A 12 12.45 14.49 9.29
CA ASN A 12 13.68 13.70 9.15
C ASN A 12 13.44 12.36 8.43
N LEU A 13 12.45 12.33 7.53
CA LEU A 13 12.10 11.16 6.73
C LEU A 13 11.78 11.57 5.29
N THR A 14 12.76 11.41 4.41
CA THR A 14 12.63 11.65 2.97
C THR A 14 12.47 10.33 2.22
N VAL A 15 11.38 10.19 1.47
CA VAL A 15 11.03 8.99 0.71
C VAL A 15 11.00 9.29 -0.79
N SER A 16 11.30 8.30 -1.62
CA SER A 16 11.05 8.36 -3.04
C SER A 16 9.55 8.38 -3.33
N ARG A 17 9.12 9.16 -4.33
CA ARG A 17 7.72 9.23 -4.78
C ARG A 17 7.17 7.90 -5.32
N LEU A 18 8.05 6.94 -5.57
CA LEU A 18 7.71 5.55 -5.84
C LEU A 18 8.19 4.68 -4.66
N CYS A 19 7.35 3.79 -4.19
CA CYS A 19 7.64 2.81 -3.14
C CYS A 19 7.45 1.40 -3.70
N LEU A 20 8.46 0.54 -3.61
CA LEU A 20 8.34 -0.85 -4.03
C LEU A 20 7.67 -1.67 -2.91
N GLY A 21 6.41 -2.04 -3.12
CA GLY A 21 5.69 -2.97 -2.26
C GLY A 21 6.12 -4.42 -2.51
N THR A 22 6.31 -5.19 -1.44
CA THR A 22 6.92 -6.53 -1.50
C THR A 22 5.93 -7.68 -1.39
N MET A 23 4.61 -7.43 -1.50
CA MET A 23 3.60 -8.45 -1.15
C MET A 23 3.61 -9.72 -2.03
N THR A 24 4.36 -9.74 -3.14
CA THR A 24 4.54 -10.93 -3.99
C THR A 24 5.79 -11.76 -3.63
N PHE A 25 6.66 -11.24 -2.76
CA PHE A 25 7.98 -11.81 -2.47
C PHE A 25 7.86 -12.99 -1.49
N GLY A 26 8.26 -14.18 -1.93
CA GLY A 26 8.08 -15.43 -1.20
C GLY A 26 6.85 -16.25 -1.64
N GLU A 27 6.11 -15.74 -2.64
CA GLU A 27 4.99 -16.42 -3.31
C GLU A 27 5.15 -16.43 -4.83
N GLN A 28 4.77 -15.34 -5.53
CA GLN A 28 4.95 -15.23 -6.98
C GLN A 28 6.41 -14.99 -7.39
N ASN A 29 7.18 -14.37 -6.49
CA ASN A 29 8.59 -14.12 -6.70
C ASN A 29 9.43 -14.97 -5.74
N THR A 30 10.38 -15.70 -6.30
CA THR A 30 11.45 -16.38 -5.56
C THR A 30 12.39 -15.36 -4.90
N LEU A 31 13.25 -15.82 -3.99
CA LEU A 31 14.26 -14.96 -3.34
C LEU A 31 15.15 -14.26 -4.38
N GLY A 32 15.64 -14.99 -5.38
CA GLY A 32 16.50 -14.43 -6.43
C GLY A 32 15.80 -13.42 -7.32
N GLU A 33 14.52 -13.64 -7.65
CA GLU A 33 13.71 -12.64 -8.38
C GLU A 33 13.45 -11.39 -7.54
N SER A 34 13.16 -11.58 -6.25
CA SER A 34 12.94 -10.48 -5.30
C SER A 34 14.18 -9.61 -5.17
N PHE A 35 15.36 -10.22 -5.02
CA PHE A 35 16.64 -9.50 -5.00
C PHE A 35 16.86 -8.70 -6.28
N ARG A 36 16.61 -9.27 -7.46
CA ARG A 36 16.76 -8.54 -8.73
C ARG A 36 15.84 -7.32 -8.82
N LEU A 37 14.59 -7.44 -8.36
CA LEU A 37 13.64 -6.32 -8.35
C LEU A 37 14.06 -5.24 -7.35
N LEU A 38 14.53 -5.62 -6.15
CA LEU A 38 15.05 -4.71 -5.14
C LEU A 38 16.31 -3.98 -5.64
N ASP A 39 17.27 -4.72 -6.21
CA ASP A 39 18.50 -4.17 -6.80
C ASP A 39 18.15 -3.12 -7.88
N GLN A 40 17.22 -3.44 -8.78
CA GLN A 40 16.80 -2.53 -9.85
C GLN A 40 16.08 -1.28 -9.33
N ALA A 41 15.18 -1.43 -8.34
CA ALA A 41 14.49 -0.31 -7.73
C ALA A 41 15.49 0.63 -7.02
N PHE A 42 16.38 0.06 -6.20
CA PHE A 42 17.40 0.81 -5.49
C PHE A 42 18.33 1.58 -6.45
N HIS A 43 18.83 0.92 -7.50
CA HIS A 43 19.67 1.57 -8.51
C HIS A 43 18.94 2.65 -9.34
N ALA A 44 17.61 2.56 -9.45
CA ALA A 44 16.80 3.61 -10.08
C ALA A 44 16.57 4.83 -9.18
N GLY A 45 17.02 4.80 -7.92
CA GLY A 45 16.83 5.87 -6.94
C GLY A 45 15.60 5.71 -6.06
N ILE A 46 14.97 4.53 -6.04
CA ILE A 46 13.91 4.22 -5.06
C ILE A 46 14.58 3.88 -3.74
N ASN A 47 14.29 4.66 -2.70
CA ASN A 47 14.76 4.40 -1.35
C ASN A 47 13.67 3.79 -0.45
N PHE A 48 12.41 3.78 -0.88
CA PHE A 48 11.28 3.42 -0.04
C PHE A 48 10.72 2.03 -0.38
N PHE A 49 10.68 1.14 0.62
CA PHE A 49 10.23 -0.25 0.48
C PHE A 49 9.16 -0.59 1.53
N ASP A 50 8.07 -1.21 1.09
CA ASP A 50 6.91 -1.50 1.93
C ASP A 50 6.65 -3.01 2.03
N SER A 51 6.54 -3.51 3.26
CA SER A 51 6.24 -4.91 3.59
C SER A 51 5.09 -5.01 4.59
N ALA A 52 4.82 -6.22 5.09
CA ALA A 52 3.92 -6.47 6.21
C ALA A 52 4.24 -7.85 6.81
N GLU A 53 3.97 -8.06 8.10
CA GLU A 53 4.23 -9.36 8.74
C GLU A 53 3.46 -10.52 8.11
N MET A 54 2.29 -10.24 7.55
CA MET A 54 1.41 -11.22 6.92
C MET A 54 1.86 -11.59 5.51
N TYR A 55 2.72 -10.78 4.88
CA TYR A 55 3.09 -10.97 3.49
C TYR A 55 3.97 -12.21 3.30
N PRO A 56 3.85 -12.91 2.15
CA PRO A 56 3.20 -12.49 0.90
C PRO A 56 1.69 -12.79 0.79
N VAL A 57 1.09 -12.34 -0.32
CA VAL A 57 -0.30 -12.64 -0.71
C VAL A 57 -0.37 -13.60 -1.92
N PRO A 58 -1.40 -14.45 -2.04
CA PRO A 58 -2.48 -14.70 -1.06
C PRO A 58 -1.95 -15.28 0.25
N GLN A 59 -2.57 -14.90 1.35
CA GLN A 59 -2.08 -15.13 2.69
C GLN A 59 -2.23 -16.59 3.08
N ARG A 60 -1.18 -17.18 3.66
CA ARG A 60 -1.23 -18.54 4.20
C ARG A 60 -0.14 -18.78 5.24
N ARG A 61 -0.41 -19.66 6.21
CA ARG A 61 0.50 -20.00 7.31
C ARG A 61 1.93 -20.30 6.87
N ARG A 62 2.07 -21.06 5.77
CA ARG A 62 3.39 -21.53 5.30
C ARG A 62 4.29 -20.40 4.78
N THR A 63 3.73 -19.29 4.32
CA THR A 63 4.48 -18.21 3.66
C THR A 63 4.52 -16.92 4.45
N CYS A 64 3.68 -16.78 5.49
CA CYS A 64 3.65 -15.62 6.39
C CYS A 64 5.06 -15.18 6.84
N GLY A 65 5.34 -13.89 6.74
CA GLY A 65 6.61 -13.26 7.15
C GLY A 65 7.75 -13.36 6.12
N ARG A 66 7.59 -14.12 5.02
CA ARG A 66 8.68 -14.30 4.04
C ARG A 66 9.06 -13.02 3.31
N SER A 67 8.13 -12.11 3.08
CA SER A 67 8.47 -10.87 2.37
C SER A 67 9.41 -9.98 3.21
N GLU A 68 9.17 -9.90 4.52
CA GLU A 68 10.09 -9.24 5.46
C GLU A 68 11.44 -9.96 5.53
N GLU A 69 11.43 -11.30 5.62
CA GLU A 69 12.66 -12.09 5.59
C GLU A 69 13.48 -11.85 4.31
N TYR A 70 12.83 -11.77 3.15
CA TYR A 70 13.50 -11.53 1.87
C TYR A 70 14.08 -10.11 1.81
N LEU A 71 13.36 -9.12 2.33
CA LEU A 71 13.83 -7.73 2.40
C LEU A 71 15.04 -7.59 3.32
N GLY A 72 15.00 -8.20 4.51
CA GLY A 72 16.12 -8.24 5.45
C GLY A 72 17.35 -8.93 4.87
N ARG A 73 17.15 -10.11 4.27
CA ARG A 73 18.22 -10.84 3.56
C ARG A 73 18.81 -9.99 2.43
N TRP A 74 18.01 -9.26 1.66
CA TRP A 74 18.53 -8.41 0.58
C TRP A 74 19.48 -7.33 1.13
N ILE A 75 19.06 -6.59 2.16
CA ILE A 75 19.90 -5.55 2.79
C ILE A 75 21.23 -6.12 3.27
N ALA A 76 21.19 -7.25 3.98
CA ALA A 76 22.40 -7.91 4.48
C ALA A 76 23.29 -8.44 3.34
N HIS A 77 22.74 -9.17 2.37
CA HIS A 77 23.53 -9.81 1.31
C HIS A 77 24.10 -8.81 0.29
N ARG A 78 23.47 -7.64 0.14
CA ARG A 78 23.94 -6.58 -0.75
C ARG A 78 24.74 -5.50 -0.02
N ASN A 79 24.88 -5.59 1.30
CA ASN A 79 25.48 -4.57 2.14
C ASN A 79 24.87 -3.19 1.90
N ILE A 80 23.54 -3.11 1.79
CA ILE A 80 22.83 -1.83 1.61
C ILE A 80 22.98 -1.04 2.91
N PRO A 81 23.53 0.20 2.86
CA PRO A 81 23.59 1.05 4.05
C PRO A 81 22.19 1.28 4.59
N ARG A 82 21.95 0.98 5.86
CA ARG A 82 20.60 1.00 6.43
C ARG A 82 19.95 2.39 6.39
N ASP A 83 20.76 3.45 6.46
CA ASP A 83 20.36 4.85 6.35
C ASP A 83 20.05 5.30 4.90
N SER A 84 20.46 4.52 3.89
CA SER A 84 20.15 4.79 2.49
C SER A 84 18.76 4.32 2.04
N VAL A 85 18.05 3.58 2.90
CA VAL A 85 16.71 3.05 2.61
C VAL A 85 15.73 3.38 3.72
N VAL A 86 14.48 3.59 3.34
CA VAL A 86 13.33 3.73 4.22
C VAL A 86 12.53 2.43 4.16
N ILE A 87 12.38 1.76 5.30
CA ILE A 87 11.63 0.52 5.42
C ILE A 87 10.32 0.78 6.15
N ALA A 88 9.20 0.47 5.48
CA ALA A 88 7.89 0.37 6.09
C ALA A 88 7.45 -1.08 6.26
N THR A 89 6.87 -1.39 7.41
CA THR A 89 6.11 -2.64 7.59
C THR A 89 4.88 -2.40 8.45
N LYS A 90 4.07 -3.44 8.64
CA LYS A 90 2.72 -3.31 9.21
C LYS A 90 2.39 -4.43 10.16
N VAL A 91 1.66 -4.07 11.23
CA VAL A 91 0.95 -5.01 12.09
C VAL A 91 -0.43 -5.30 11.52
N ALA A 92 -0.75 -6.58 11.32
CA ALA A 92 -2.06 -7.05 10.94
C ALA A 92 -3.07 -6.78 12.07
N GLY A 93 -4.19 -6.15 11.72
CA GLY A 93 -5.34 -6.01 12.62
C GLY A 93 -6.09 -7.34 12.78
N PRO A 94 -7.25 -7.31 13.47
CA PRO A 94 -8.03 -8.51 13.74
C PRO A 94 -8.43 -9.25 12.46
N SER A 95 -8.33 -10.59 12.49
CA SER A 95 -8.74 -11.41 11.36
C SER A 95 -9.29 -12.77 11.82
N GLY A 96 -10.51 -13.09 11.40
CA GLY A 96 -11.10 -14.41 11.61
C GLY A 96 -10.50 -15.51 10.71
N GLN A 97 -9.71 -15.15 9.70
CA GLN A 97 -9.15 -16.09 8.72
C GLN A 97 -7.66 -16.39 8.97
N MET A 98 -6.91 -15.44 9.52
CA MET A 98 -5.45 -15.54 9.70
C MET A 98 -5.05 -16.02 11.10
N THR A 99 -5.63 -17.14 11.53
CA THR A 99 -5.46 -17.71 12.89
C THR A 99 -4.04 -18.12 13.25
N TRP A 100 -3.10 -18.08 12.29
CA TRP A 100 -1.69 -18.41 12.50
C TRP A 100 -0.78 -17.22 12.78
N ILE A 101 -1.26 -15.97 12.60
CA ILE A 101 -0.49 -14.77 12.95
C ILE A 101 -0.68 -14.53 14.44
N ARG A 102 0.38 -14.66 15.26
CA ARG A 102 0.34 -14.47 16.74
C ARG A 102 -0.82 -15.22 17.44
N GLY A 103 -1.13 -16.44 16.99
CA GLY A 103 -2.24 -17.24 17.53
C GLY A 103 -3.65 -16.75 17.13
N GLY A 104 -3.71 -15.98 16.03
CA GLY A 104 -4.87 -15.27 15.54
C GLY A 104 -4.84 -13.85 16.09
N PRO A 105 -4.60 -12.81 15.26
CA PRO A 105 -4.62 -11.46 15.75
C PRO A 105 -6.08 -11.19 16.12
N LYS A 106 -6.37 -11.18 17.42
CA LYS A 106 -7.73 -10.97 17.94
C LYS A 106 -8.03 -9.48 18.08
N CYS A 107 -6.97 -8.71 18.29
CA CYS A 107 -6.97 -7.30 18.61
C CYS A 107 -5.59 -6.67 18.31
N LEU A 108 -5.54 -5.34 18.33
CA LEU A 108 -4.37 -4.48 18.32
C LEU A 108 -4.13 -3.92 19.73
N ASP A 109 -4.13 -4.77 20.74
CA ASP A 109 -3.70 -4.40 22.09
C ASP A 109 -2.18 -4.17 22.15
N ALA A 110 -1.70 -3.62 23.27
CA ALA A 110 -0.28 -3.31 23.42
C ALA A 110 0.60 -4.56 23.25
N ALA A 111 0.16 -5.72 23.76
CA ALA A 111 0.90 -6.97 23.67
C ALA A 111 1.06 -7.43 22.21
N ASN A 112 -0.01 -7.42 21.42
CA ASN A 112 0.00 -7.81 20.02
C ASN A 112 0.86 -6.87 19.18
N ILE A 113 0.78 -5.56 19.40
CA ILE A 113 1.57 -4.56 18.68
C ILE A 113 3.06 -4.77 18.97
N ILE A 114 3.44 -4.93 20.24
CA ILE A 114 4.84 -5.10 20.64
C ILE A 114 5.40 -6.42 20.09
N GLU A 115 4.66 -7.53 20.21
CA GLU A 115 5.07 -8.83 19.67
C GLU A 115 5.25 -8.77 18.14
N ALA A 116 4.34 -8.09 17.43
CA ALA A 116 4.42 -7.94 15.98
C ALA A 116 5.66 -7.13 15.56
N ILE A 117 5.97 -6.03 16.25
CA ILE A 117 7.17 -5.21 16.00
C ILE A 117 8.43 -6.06 16.20
N ASP A 118 8.54 -6.74 17.33
CA ASP A 118 9.72 -7.54 17.68
C ASP A 118 9.92 -8.70 16.70
N SER A 119 8.82 -9.35 16.30
CA SER A 119 8.86 -10.41 15.31
C SER A 119 9.26 -9.91 13.92
N SER A 120 8.79 -8.72 13.51
CA SER A 120 9.16 -8.08 12.24
C SER A 120 10.64 -7.69 12.22
N LEU A 121 11.15 -7.07 13.29
CA LEU A 121 12.56 -6.73 13.44
C LEU A 121 13.45 -7.98 13.38
N LEU A 122 13.05 -9.05 14.07
CA LEU A 122 13.76 -10.33 14.04
C LEU A 122 13.81 -10.94 12.64
N ARG A 123 12.68 -10.99 11.92
CA ARG A 123 12.63 -11.52 10.55
C ARG A 123 13.48 -10.72 9.58
N MET A 124 13.45 -9.39 9.70
CA MET A 124 14.23 -8.48 8.86
C MET A 124 15.70 -8.38 9.27
N GLN A 125 16.05 -8.85 10.47
CA GLN A 125 17.39 -8.71 11.06
C GLN A 125 17.83 -7.25 11.14
N MET A 126 16.96 -6.41 11.71
CA MET A 126 17.18 -4.97 11.87
C MET A 126 16.90 -4.53 13.30
N ASP A 127 17.53 -3.44 13.72
CA ASP A 127 17.31 -2.83 15.03
C ASP A 127 16.11 -1.86 15.04
N TYR A 128 15.75 -1.30 13.88
CA TYR A 128 14.66 -0.35 13.77
C TYR A 128 13.92 -0.38 12.42
N ILE A 129 12.66 0.04 12.44
CA ILE A 129 11.80 0.27 11.27
C ILE A 129 11.55 1.77 11.11
N ASP A 130 11.63 2.31 9.89
CA ASP A 130 11.42 3.75 9.67
C ASP A 130 9.95 4.14 9.85
N LEU A 131 9.04 3.37 9.25
CA LEU A 131 7.60 3.62 9.34
C LEU A 131 6.87 2.34 9.71
N TYR A 132 6.22 2.32 10.87
CA TYR A 132 5.39 1.19 11.29
C TYR A 132 3.92 1.56 11.19
N GLN A 133 3.12 0.67 10.59
CA GLN A 133 1.74 0.98 10.26
C GLN A 133 0.77 -0.03 10.88
N ILE A 134 -0.37 0.45 11.36
CA ILE A 134 -1.54 -0.42 11.56
C ILE A 134 -2.08 -0.79 10.18
N HIS A 135 -2.07 -2.07 9.82
CA HIS A 135 -2.41 -2.53 8.47
C HIS A 135 -3.91 -2.37 8.15
N TRP A 136 -4.77 -2.61 9.14
CA TRP A 136 -6.18 -2.24 9.09
C TRP A 136 -6.71 -2.02 10.51
N PRO A 137 -7.80 -1.25 10.66
CA PRO A 137 -8.32 -0.91 11.98
C PRO A 137 -8.69 -2.13 12.83
N ASP A 138 -8.53 -1.98 14.14
CA ASP A 138 -9.04 -2.95 15.11
C ASP A 138 -10.57 -3.05 15.08
N ARG A 139 -11.22 -1.88 14.97
CA ARG A 139 -12.67 -1.78 14.92
C ARG A 139 -13.23 -2.23 13.57
N TYR A 140 -14.51 -2.58 13.57
CA TYR A 140 -15.26 -2.75 12.34
C TYR A 140 -15.24 -1.49 11.46
N VAL A 141 -14.80 -1.67 10.22
CA VAL A 141 -14.96 -0.74 9.10
C VAL A 141 -15.27 -1.55 7.84
N PRO A 142 -16.06 -1.03 6.89
CA PRO A 142 -16.20 -1.65 5.57
C PRO A 142 -14.84 -1.66 4.88
N MET A 143 -14.45 -2.81 4.34
CA MET A 143 -13.13 -3.03 3.75
C MET A 143 -13.19 -3.93 2.53
N PHE A 144 -12.12 -3.91 1.72
CA PHE A 144 -11.87 -4.87 0.65
C PHE A 144 -13.01 -5.02 -0.37
N GLY A 145 -13.58 -3.89 -0.81
CA GLY A 145 -14.69 -3.81 -1.77
C GLY A 145 -16.01 -3.40 -1.13
N GLU A 146 -16.15 -3.52 0.19
CA GLU A 146 -17.28 -2.94 0.92
C GLU A 146 -17.07 -1.43 1.11
N THR A 147 -18.16 -0.66 1.01
CA THR A 147 -18.15 0.82 1.19
C THR A 147 -19.14 1.31 2.24
N GLU A 148 -20.16 0.51 2.54
CA GLU A 148 -21.24 0.90 3.45
C GLU A 148 -20.91 0.49 4.89
N TYR A 149 -20.87 1.47 5.78
CA TYR A 149 -20.74 1.21 7.20
C TYR A 149 -22.07 0.70 7.77
N ASP A 150 -22.01 -0.43 8.47
CA ASP A 150 -23.16 -1.05 9.14
C ASP A 150 -22.93 -1.08 10.67
N PRO A 151 -23.64 -0.27 11.46
CA PRO A 151 -23.45 -0.25 12.91
C PRO A 151 -23.78 -1.59 13.58
N VAL A 152 -24.56 -2.49 12.96
CA VAL A 152 -24.89 -3.79 13.57
C VAL A 152 -23.74 -4.80 13.48
N ARG A 153 -22.75 -4.55 12.62
CA ARG A 153 -21.53 -5.38 12.50
C ARG A 153 -20.43 -4.97 13.48
N GLN A 154 -20.68 -3.96 14.31
CA GLN A 154 -19.73 -3.53 15.33
C GLN A 154 -19.43 -4.65 16.33
N TYR A 155 -18.16 -4.79 16.69
CA TYR A 155 -17.67 -5.68 17.72
C TYR A 155 -16.78 -4.93 18.71
N ALA A 156 -16.53 -5.55 19.87
CA ALA A 156 -15.63 -4.99 20.88
C ALA A 156 -14.21 -4.84 20.27
N SER A 157 -13.65 -3.63 20.37
CA SER A 157 -12.35 -3.29 19.82
C SER A 157 -11.49 -2.61 20.86
N VAL A 158 -10.17 -2.72 20.68
CA VAL A 158 -9.19 -2.01 21.49
C VAL A 158 -9.28 -0.52 21.21
N GLY A 159 -9.17 0.29 22.26
CA GLY A 159 -9.17 1.75 22.15
C GLY A 159 -8.01 2.26 21.29
N ILE A 160 -8.26 3.34 20.55
CA ILE A 160 -7.23 4.01 19.74
C ILE A 160 -6.11 4.59 20.64
N ASP A 161 -6.44 4.96 21.87
CA ASP A 161 -5.50 5.40 22.90
C ASP A 161 -4.51 4.31 23.29
N GLU A 162 -4.97 3.08 23.56
CA GLU A 162 -4.06 1.97 23.85
C GLU A 162 -3.19 1.62 22.64
N GLN A 163 -3.78 1.56 21.44
CA GLN A 163 -3.05 1.33 20.19
C GLN A 163 -1.93 2.36 20.00
N LEU A 164 -2.25 3.65 20.15
CA LEU A 164 -1.29 4.73 19.96
C LEU A 164 -0.24 4.78 21.08
N GLU A 165 -0.60 4.45 22.32
CA GLU A 165 0.33 4.35 23.43
C GLU A 165 1.39 3.26 23.19
N ALA A 166 0.97 2.08 22.71
CA ALA A 166 1.87 0.98 22.38
C ALA A 166 2.87 1.37 21.28
N LEU A 167 2.37 1.98 20.20
CA LEU A 167 3.20 2.48 19.10
C LEU A 167 4.16 3.58 19.57
N SER A 168 3.68 4.53 20.39
CA SER A 168 4.50 5.61 20.93
C SER A 168 5.60 5.08 21.87
N THR A 169 5.31 4.02 22.63
CA THR A 169 6.28 3.31 23.45
C THR A 169 7.35 2.65 22.59
N ALA A 170 6.97 2.02 21.48
CA ALA A 170 7.93 1.44 20.54
C ALA A 170 8.83 2.49 19.88
N VAL A 171 8.32 3.71 19.61
CA VAL A 171 9.15 4.82 19.13
C VAL A 171 10.15 5.25 20.21
N LYS A 172 9.70 5.43 21.46
CA LYS A 172 10.60 5.79 22.58
C LYS A 172 11.68 4.74 22.83
N ALA A 173 11.36 3.46 22.59
CA ALA A 173 12.30 2.36 22.66
C ALA A 173 13.25 2.27 21.45
N GLY A 174 13.09 3.12 20.44
CA GLY A 174 13.93 3.14 19.23
C GLY A 174 13.64 2.03 18.21
N LYS A 175 12.61 1.20 18.45
CA LYS A 175 12.25 0.06 17.58
C LYS A 175 11.59 0.51 16.28
N ILE A 176 10.85 1.62 16.31
CA ILE A 176 10.22 2.23 15.14
C ILE A 176 10.48 3.75 15.17
N ARG A 177 10.54 4.42 14.01
CA ARG A 177 10.80 5.88 13.96
C ARG A 177 9.52 6.70 13.80
N TYR A 178 8.61 6.25 12.95
CA TYR A 178 7.37 6.94 12.62
C TYR A 178 6.17 5.98 12.60
N ILE A 179 4.99 6.54 12.80
CA ILE A 179 3.71 5.82 12.87
C ILE A 179 2.85 6.19 11.67
N GLY A 180 2.28 5.19 11.00
CA GLY A 180 1.28 5.37 9.97
C GLY A 180 0.04 4.51 10.18
N LEU A 181 -0.99 4.76 9.41
CA LEU A 181 -2.23 3.99 9.38
C LEU A 181 -2.45 3.43 7.98
N SER A 182 -3.25 2.37 7.84
CA SER A 182 -3.63 1.78 6.56
C SER A 182 -5.08 1.32 6.61
N ASN A 183 -5.76 1.41 5.47
CA ASN A 183 -7.18 1.07 5.31
C ASN A 183 -8.10 1.78 6.33
N GLU A 184 -7.74 3.03 6.68
CA GLU A 184 -8.51 3.82 7.64
C GLU A 184 -9.58 4.68 6.97
N THR A 185 -10.53 5.13 7.78
CA THR A 185 -11.62 6.05 7.45
C THR A 185 -11.37 7.43 8.08
N PRO A 186 -12.05 8.49 7.60
CA PRO A 186 -11.89 9.83 8.16
C PRO A 186 -12.10 9.88 9.68
N TYR A 187 -13.10 9.14 10.19
CA TYR A 187 -13.35 9.03 11.62
C TYR A 187 -12.14 8.49 12.39
N GLY A 188 -11.55 7.38 11.92
CA GLY A 188 -10.42 6.76 12.62
C GLY A 188 -9.18 7.63 12.58
N LEU A 189 -8.83 8.17 11.41
CA LEU A 189 -7.72 9.10 11.25
C LEU A 189 -7.83 10.31 12.19
N MET A 190 -8.98 11.00 12.19
CA MET A 190 -9.20 12.13 13.09
C MET A 190 -9.20 11.72 14.55
N LYS A 191 -9.62 10.49 14.87
CA LYS A 191 -9.59 10.02 16.25
C LYS A 191 -8.18 9.72 16.75
N PHE A 192 -7.31 9.17 15.91
CA PHE A 192 -5.88 9.05 16.19
C PHE A 192 -5.24 10.42 16.42
N VAL A 193 -5.56 11.42 15.60
CA VAL A 193 -5.07 12.80 15.78
C VAL A 193 -5.49 13.37 17.14
N GLN A 194 -6.79 13.33 17.46
CA GLN A 194 -7.31 13.82 18.74
C GLN A 194 -6.65 13.14 19.95
N VAL A 195 -6.43 11.83 19.86
CA VAL A 195 -5.78 11.05 20.92
C VAL A 195 -4.30 11.39 21.04
N ALA A 196 -3.61 11.67 19.93
CA ALA A 196 -2.22 12.13 19.94
C ALA A 196 -2.07 13.50 20.63
N GLU A 197 -3.05 14.40 20.43
CA GLU A 197 -3.04 15.74 21.03
C GLU A 197 -3.41 15.75 22.52
N LYS A 198 -4.24 14.79 22.95
CA LYS A 198 -4.70 14.69 24.33
C LYS A 198 -3.59 14.31 25.31
N TYR A 199 -2.60 13.52 24.88
CA TYR A 199 -1.57 12.98 25.76
C TYR A 199 -0.18 13.31 25.22
N ALA A 200 0.62 14.04 26.02
CA ALA A 200 1.99 14.41 25.64
C ALA A 200 2.92 13.21 25.40
N SER A 201 2.55 12.03 25.91
CA SER A 201 3.28 10.78 25.68
C SER A 201 3.05 10.18 24.29
N HIS A 202 2.02 10.62 23.57
CA HIS A 202 1.65 10.08 22.27
C HIS A 202 2.33 10.82 21.13
N LEU A 203 2.65 10.08 20.07
CA LEU A 203 3.26 10.62 18.87
C LEU A 203 2.24 10.72 17.74
N LYS A 204 2.42 11.73 16.88
CA LYS A 204 1.53 11.95 15.74
C LYS A 204 1.74 10.89 14.66
N ILE A 205 0.65 10.50 14.02
CA ILE A 205 0.68 9.75 12.77
C ILE A 205 1.19 10.66 11.64
N VAL A 206 1.97 10.13 10.71
CA VAL A 206 2.57 10.92 9.60
C VAL A 206 2.08 10.50 8.22
N SER A 207 1.48 9.31 8.11
CA SER A 207 1.03 8.77 6.83
C SER A 207 -0.23 7.94 6.94
N LEU A 208 -0.99 7.91 5.85
CA LEU A 208 -2.11 7.01 5.62
C LEU A 208 -1.83 6.18 4.36
N GLN A 209 -1.90 4.86 4.43
CA GLN A 209 -1.76 3.96 3.28
C GLN A 209 -3.13 3.42 2.86
N ASN A 210 -3.77 4.09 1.90
CA ASN A 210 -5.09 3.69 1.37
C ASN A 210 -5.02 3.38 -0.14
N SER A 211 -6.01 2.65 -0.64
CA SER A 211 -6.15 2.36 -2.07
C SER A 211 -6.42 3.66 -2.82
N TYR A 212 -5.65 3.95 -3.87
CA TYR A 212 -5.90 5.09 -4.74
C TYR A 212 -5.40 4.80 -6.17
N SER A 213 -6.30 4.91 -7.14
CA SER A 213 -6.05 4.64 -8.56
C SER A 213 -7.13 5.29 -9.44
N LEU A 214 -6.98 5.18 -10.76
CA LEU A 214 -8.04 5.59 -11.71
C LEU A 214 -9.39 4.87 -11.48
N LEU A 215 -9.38 3.69 -10.84
CA LEU A 215 -10.58 2.90 -10.52
C LEU A 215 -11.04 3.05 -9.06
N CYS A 216 -10.28 3.77 -8.23
CA CYS A 216 -10.56 3.95 -6.80
C CYS A 216 -10.07 5.33 -6.36
N ARG A 217 -10.98 6.29 -6.30
CA ARG A 217 -10.75 7.67 -5.89
C ARG A 217 -11.56 8.04 -4.64
N THR A 218 -11.92 7.05 -3.83
CA THR A 218 -12.64 7.26 -2.55
C THR A 218 -11.87 8.17 -1.59
N PHE A 219 -10.54 8.24 -1.73
CA PHE A 219 -9.69 9.18 -1.02
C PHE A 219 -10.02 10.65 -1.31
N ASP A 220 -10.38 11.01 -2.55
CA ASP A 220 -10.62 12.41 -2.98
C ASP A 220 -11.75 13.09 -2.20
N SER A 221 -12.60 12.31 -1.53
CA SER A 221 -13.71 12.79 -0.70
C SER A 221 -13.21 13.26 0.70
N ALA A 222 -13.93 12.91 1.77
CA ALA A 222 -13.64 13.38 3.12
C ALA A 222 -12.23 13.03 3.64
N MET A 223 -11.60 11.98 3.12
CA MET A 223 -10.26 11.58 3.58
C MET A 223 -9.18 12.58 3.15
N ALA A 224 -9.24 13.09 1.92
CA ALA A 224 -8.30 14.10 1.42
C ALA A 224 -8.37 15.38 2.26
N GLU A 225 -9.57 15.83 2.63
CA GLU A 225 -9.74 16.98 3.53
C GLU A 225 -9.06 16.74 4.88
N CYS A 226 -9.34 15.62 5.54
CA CYS A 226 -8.74 15.30 6.84
C CYS A 226 -7.21 15.22 6.75
N CYS A 227 -6.68 14.55 5.71
CA CYS A 227 -5.24 14.44 5.49
C CYS A 227 -4.58 15.81 5.25
N HIS A 228 -5.25 16.69 4.50
CA HIS A 228 -4.74 18.04 4.25
C HIS A 228 -4.67 18.88 5.52
N GLN A 229 -5.76 18.92 6.29
CA GLN A 229 -5.84 19.71 7.52
C GLN A 229 -4.81 19.25 8.56
N GLU A 230 -4.59 17.93 8.65
CA GLU A 230 -3.72 17.33 9.66
C GLU A 230 -2.28 17.10 9.17
N SER A 231 -1.94 17.57 7.96
CA SER A 231 -0.62 17.38 7.35
C SER A 231 -0.17 15.91 7.28
N ILE A 232 -1.11 14.99 7.02
CA ILE A 232 -0.87 13.56 6.87
C ILE A 232 -0.83 13.23 5.37
N SER A 233 0.23 12.58 4.92
CA SER A 233 0.37 12.25 3.49
C SER A 233 -0.19 10.86 3.15
N LEU A 234 -0.70 10.73 1.92
CA LEU A 234 -1.15 9.46 1.37
C LEU A 234 0.03 8.66 0.79
N LEU A 235 0.08 7.39 1.18
CA LEU A 235 0.84 6.32 0.53
C LEU A 235 -0.15 5.49 -0.31
N ALA A 236 -0.22 5.75 -1.61
CA ALA A 236 -1.26 5.19 -2.46
C ALA A 236 -0.92 3.74 -2.85
N TYR A 237 -1.69 2.76 -2.36
CA TYR A 237 -1.49 1.35 -2.72
C TYR A 237 -2.42 0.90 -3.85
N SER A 238 -2.05 -0.21 -4.51
CA SER A 238 -2.76 -0.78 -5.67
C SER A 238 -3.06 0.23 -6.80
N PRO A 239 -2.09 1.06 -7.21
CA PRO A 239 -2.30 2.09 -8.23
C PRO A 239 -2.71 1.52 -9.60
N LEU A 240 -2.44 0.22 -9.84
CA LEU A 240 -2.80 -0.49 -11.06
C LEU A 240 -3.98 -1.45 -10.88
N ALA A 241 -4.68 -1.42 -9.74
CA ALA A 241 -5.81 -2.32 -9.45
C ALA A 241 -5.47 -3.80 -9.72
N MET A 242 -4.44 -4.33 -9.04
CA MET A 242 -3.88 -5.68 -9.29
C MET A 242 -3.46 -5.97 -10.76
N GLY A 243 -3.12 -4.91 -11.50
CA GLY A 243 -2.68 -4.99 -12.89
C GLY A 243 -3.80 -4.83 -13.92
N ILE A 244 -5.04 -4.59 -13.50
CA ILE A 244 -6.18 -4.34 -14.39
C ILE A 244 -5.91 -3.13 -15.30
N LEU A 245 -5.39 -2.03 -14.75
CA LEU A 245 -5.10 -0.81 -15.49
C LEU A 245 -3.95 -0.94 -16.50
N SER A 246 -3.23 -2.08 -16.54
CA SER A 246 -2.30 -2.36 -17.63
C SER A 246 -2.99 -2.94 -18.89
N GLY A 247 -4.28 -3.27 -18.80
CA GLY A 247 -5.05 -3.92 -19.86
C GLY A 247 -4.76 -5.40 -20.07
N LYS A 248 -3.85 -6.01 -19.29
CA LYS A 248 -3.37 -7.38 -19.55
C LYS A 248 -4.48 -8.43 -19.54
N TYR A 249 -5.50 -8.26 -18.69
CA TYR A 249 -6.60 -9.23 -18.54
C TYR A 249 -7.63 -9.14 -19.68
N PHE A 250 -7.63 -8.06 -20.45
CA PHE A 250 -8.58 -7.83 -21.56
C PHE A 250 -7.95 -8.10 -22.93
N SER A 251 -6.76 -8.70 -22.95
CA SER A 251 -6.14 -9.24 -24.16
C SER A 251 -6.86 -10.50 -24.62
N LEU A 252 -6.70 -10.87 -25.90
CA LEU A 252 -7.23 -12.13 -26.46
C LEU A 252 -6.88 -13.32 -25.54
N GLY A 253 -7.89 -14.13 -25.21
CA GLY A 253 -7.73 -15.29 -24.32
C GLY A 253 -7.70 -15.00 -22.81
N GLY A 254 -7.98 -13.75 -22.38
CA GLY A 254 -8.05 -13.39 -20.94
C GLY A 254 -6.71 -13.02 -20.31
N GLY A 255 -5.68 -12.82 -21.13
CA GLY A 255 -4.36 -12.38 -20.69
C GLY A 255 -3.41 -13.50 -20.19
N PRO A 256 -2.23 -13.13 -19.68
CA PRO A 256 -1.22 -14.08 -19.23
C PRO A 256 -1.70 -14.95 -18.06
N THR A 257 -1.39 -16.25 -18.09
CA THR A 257 -1.77 -17.19 -17.03
C THR A 257 -1.04 -16.94 -15.71
N ASP A 258 0.14 -16.33 -15.75
CA ASP A 258 0.93 -15.95 -14.58
C ASP A 258 0.55 -14.58 -14.00
N ALA A 259 -0.40 -13.87 -14.61
CA ALA A 259 -0.96 -12.64 -14.06
C ALA A 259 -1.72 -12.94 -12.76
N ARG A 260 -1.65 -12.04 -11.77
CA ARG A 260 -2.10 -12.29 -10.39
C ARG A 260 -3.53 -12.84 -10.29
N LEU A 261 -4.50 -12.18 -10.92
CA LEU A 261 -5.91 -12.60 -10.85
C LEU A 261 -6.20 -13.89 -11.62
N ASN A 262 -5.36 -14.24 -12.61
CA ASN A 262 -5.45 -15.51 -13.34
C ASN A 262 -4.81 -16.65 -12.54
N LEU A 263 -3.60 -16.41 -12.01
CA LEU A 263 -2.82 -17.38 -11.24
C LEU A 263 -3.52 -17.81 -9.94
N PHE A 264 -4.19 -16.87 -9.27
CA PHE A 264 -4.85 -17.10 -7.98
C PHE A 264 -6.38 -17.13 -8.07
N LYS A 265 -6.93 -17.38 -9.25
CA LYS A 265 -8.38 -17.46 -9.45
C LYS A 265 -9.03 -18.43 -8.47
N GLY A 266 -10.03 -17.97 -7.72
CA GLY A 266 -10.75 -18.70 -6.67
C GLY A 266 -9.94 -18.98 -5.40
N LYS A 267 -8.75 -18.39 -5.26
CA LYS A 267 -7.82 -18.60 -4.13
C LYS A 267 -7.40 -17.31 -3.44
N TYR A 268 -7.94 -16.17 -3.88
CA TYR A 268 -7.62 -14.86 -3.32
C TYR A 268 -8.88 -14.00 -3.18
N SER A 269 -9.78 -14.43 -2.30
CA SER A 269 -11.13 -13.86 -2.13
C SER A 269 -11.14 -12.34 -1.91
N GLU A 270 -10.21 -11.81 -1.12
CA GLU A 270 -10.11 -10.39 -0.81
C GLU A 270 -9.72 -9.58 -2.05
N GLY A 271 -8.83 -10.13 -2.88
CA GLY A 271 -8.49 -9.55 -4.17
C GLY A 271 -9.65 -9.61 -5.15
N GLU A 272 -10.33 -10.76 -5.24
CA GLU A 272 -11.43 -10.98 -6.17
C GLU A 272 -12.70 -10.20 -5.81
N SER A 273 -12.96 -9.96 -4.52
CA SER A 273 -14.05 -9.10 -4.04
C SER A 273 -13.98 -7.70 -4.65
N ARG A 274 -12.80 -7.07 -4.56
CA ARG A 274 -12.57 -5.71 -5.05
C ARG A 274 -12.31 -5.63 -6.55
N TYR A 275 -11.64 -6.64 -7.12
CA TYR A 275 -11.12 -6.62 -8.50
C TYR A 275 -11.73 -7.73 -9.37
N ASN A 276 -13.05 -7.91 -9.26
CA ASN A 276 -13.78 -8.95 -9.99
C ASN A 276 -13.75 -8.71 -11.51
N LEU A 277 -12.96 -9.51 -12.24
CA LEU A 277 -12.83 -9.41 -13.71
C LEU A 277 -14.14 -9.69 -14.47
N SER A 278 -15.15 -10.28 -13.83
CA SER A 278 -16.47 -10.46 -14.44
C SER A 278 -17.36 -9.21 -14.34
N ASN A 279 -16.95 -8.19 -13.58
CA ASN A 279 -17.69 -6.94 -13.47
C ASN A 279 -17.49 -6.08 -14.73
N LYS A 280 -18.58 -5.91 -15.50
CA LYS A 280 -18.60 -5.15 -16.75
C LYS A 280 -18.32 -3.66 -16.59
N ILE A 281 -18.56 -3.09 -15.41
CA ILE A 281 -18.23 -1.69 -15.11
C ILE A 281 -16.71 -1.52 -15.01
N ILE A 282 -16.02 -2.46 -14.34
CA ILE A 282 -14.55 -2.45 -14.24
C ILE A 282 -13.92 -2.59 -15.65
N GLU A 283 -14.43 -3.52 -16.46
CA GLU A 283 -14.00 -3.70 -17.85
C GLU A 283 -14.21 -2.43 -18.68
N ALA A 284 -15.43 -1.86 -18.69
CA ALA A 284 -15.74 -0.65 -19.44
C ALA A 284 -14.87 0.54 -19.05
N ALA A 285 -14.77 0.84 -17.75
CA ALA A 285 -13.95 1.93 -17.24
C ALA A 285 -12.46 1.75 -17.61
N THR A 286 -11.95 0.53 -17.48
CA THR A 286 -10.55 0.24 -17.84
C THR A 286 -10.31 0.46 -19.33
N MET A 287 -11.20 -0.05 -20.20
CA MET A 287 -11.05 0.13 -21.65
C MET A 287 -11.05 1.61 -22.07
N GLU A 288 -11.82 2.46 -21.40
CA GLU A 288 -11.79 3.90 -21.66
C GLU A 288 -10.48 4.57 -21.24
N TYR A 289 -9.92 4.18 -20.08
CA TYR A 289 -8.59 4.66 -19.69
C TYR A 289 -7.49 4.14 -20.62
N LEU A 290 -7.58 2.90 -21.10
CA LEU A 290 -6.65 2.36 -22.11
C LEU A 290 -6.76 3.12 -23.44
N ASN A 291 -7.98 3.45 -23.87
CA ASN A 291 -8.19 4.27 -25.06
C ASN A 291 -7.62 5.69 -24.89
N THR A 292 -7.79 6.28 -23.70
CA THR A 292 -7.15 7.57 -23.36
C THR A 292 -5.63 7.47 -23.45
N ALA A 293 -5.02 6.45 -22.84
CA ALA A 293 -3.58 6.21 -22.93
C ALA A 293 -3.11 6.15 -24.39
N LYS A 294 -3.82 5.38 -25.23
CA LYS A 294 -3.54 5.24 -26.66
C LYS A 294 -3.66 6.57 -27.43
N THR A 295 -4.74 7.32 -27.23
CA THR A 295 -5.00 8.61 -27.90
C THR A 295 -3.88 9.62 -27.65
N TYR A 296 -3.35 9.64 -26.43
CA TYR A 296 -2.30 10.58 -26.02
C TYR A 296 -0.88 9.99 -26.09
N GLY A 297 -0.70 8.79 -26.65
CA GLY A 297 0.62 8.18 -26.82
C GLY A 297 1.31 7.80 -25.50
N LEU A 298 0.55 7.53 -24.44
CA LEU A 298 1.05 7.16 -23.11
C LEU A 298 0.97 5.65 -22.91
N HIS A 299 1.95 5.08 -22.19
CA HIS A 299 1.84 3.70 -21.74
C HIS A 299 0.78 3.59 -20.64
N PRO A 300 -0.13 2.59 -20.64
CA PRO A 300 -1.21 2.48 -19.64
C PRO A 300 -0.75 2.47 -18.18
N VAL A 301 0.35 1.77 -17.90
CA VAL A 301 0.94 1.73 -16.56
C VAL A 301 1.45 3.11 -16.16
N SER A 302 2.16 3.79 -17.05
CA SER A 302 2.69 5.12 -16.77
C SER A 302 1.56 6.14 -16.59
N LEU A 303 0.50 6.08 -17.41
CA LEU A 303 -0.71 6.89 -17.24
C LEU A 303 -1.30 6.74 -15.83
N ALA A 304 -1.55 5.49 -15.40
CA ALA A 304 -2.17 5.21 -14.12
C ALA A 304 -1.30 5.64 -12.93
N ILE A 305 0.00 5.35 -12.96
CA ILE A 305 0.94 5.75 -11.90
C ILE A 305 1.09 7.27 -11.84
N ALA A 306 1.25 7.94 -13.00
CA ALA A 306 1.39 9.38 -13.07
C ALA A 306 0.13 10.10 -12.55
N PHE A 307 -1.06 9.57 -12.84
CA PHE A 307 -2.31 10.11 -12.32
C PHE A 307 -2.32 10.13 -10.79
N VAL A 308 -1.92 9.02 -10.17
CA VAL A 308 -1.81 8.91 -8.70
C VAL A 308 -0.74 9.88 -8.17
N LEU A 309 0.43 9.94 -8.81
CA LEU A 309 1.52 10.86 -8.44
C LEU A 309 1.15 12.34 -8.55
N ARG A 310 0.17 12.71 -9.39
CA ARG A 310 -0.27 14.09 -9.56
C ARG A 310 -1.00 14.63 -8.33
N HIS A 311 -1.63 13.76 -7.53
CA HIS A 311 -2.41 14.22 -6.39
C HIS A 311 -1.50 14.89 -5.34
N PRO A 312 -1.79 16.13 -4.90
CA PRO A 312 -0.87 16.91 -4.06
C PRO A 312 -0.61 16.28 -2.68
N LEU A 313 -1.56 15.51 -2.15
CA LEU A 313 -1.41 14.79 -0.88
C LEU A 313 -0.72 13.42 -1.01
N VAL A 314 -0.37 12.96 -2.22
CA VAL A 314 0.36 11.70 -2.40
C VAL A 314 1.85 11.95 -2.21
N ALA A 315 2.38 11.38 -1.13
CA ALA A 315 3.82 11.33 -0.87
C ALA A 315 4.51 10.28 -1.75
N SER A 316 3.93 9.09 -1.84
CA SER A 316 4.52 8.00 -2.60
C SER A 316 3.47 6.99 -3.10
N VAL A 317 3.76 6.38 -4.24
CA VAL A 317 2.93 5.33 -4.85
C VAL A 317 3.52 3.96 -4.53
N VAL A 318 2.79 3.14 -3.79
CA VAL A 318 3.16 1.77 -3.43
C VAL A 318 2.78 0.84 -4.59
N PHE A 319 3.72 0.66 -5.52
CA PHE A 319 3.56 -0.22 -6.67
C PHE A 319 4.09 -1.62 -6.37
N GLY A 320 3.70 -2.60 -7.19
CA GLY A 320 4.25 -3.95 -7.14
C GLY A 320 4.66 -4.42 -8.52
N ALA A 321 5.71 -5.23 -8.59
CA ALA A 321 6.21 -5.83 -9.82
C ALA A 321 6.55 -7.31 -9.58
N THR A 322 6.29 -8.15 -10.58
CA THR A 322 6.72 -9.57 -10.59
C THR A 322 7.81 -9.84 -11.61
N ARG A 323 8.08 -8.88 -12.51
CA ARG A 323 9.10 -8.96 -13.57
C ARG A 323 9.84 -7.64 -13.68
N SER A 324 11.13 -7.69 -13.99
CA SER A 324 11.99 -6.52 -14.12
C SER A 324 11.50 -5.48 -15.12
N TRP A 325 10.96 -5.91 -16.27
CA TRP A 325 10.49 -4.99 -17.32
C TRP A 325 9.30 -4.12 -16.86
N GLN A 326 8.51 -4.59 -15.88
CA GLN A 326 7.39 -3.80 -15.34
C GLN A 326 7.86 -2.56 -14.59
N LEU A 327 9.08 -2.59 -14.01
CA LEU A 327 9.63 -1.46 -13.28
C LEU A 327 9.88 -0.26 -14.20
N GLN A 328 10.32 -0.50 -15.44
CA GLN A 328 10.62 0.57 -16.38
C GLN A 328 9.38 1.42 -16.69
N GLU A 329 8.23 0.78 -16.92
CA GLU A 329 6.96 1.44 -17.18
C GLU A 329 6.49 2.30 -15.98
N VAL A 330 6.77 1.84 -14.75
CA VAL A 330 6.49 2.59 -13.52
C VAL A 330 7.43 3.79 -13.38
N LEU A 331 8.73 3.62 -13.65
CA LEU A 331 9.72 4.70 -13.59
C LEU A 331 9.42 5.81 -14.61
N ASP A 332 8.97 5.43 -15.80
CA ASP A 332 8.62 6.39 -16.85
C ASP A 332 7.41 7.27 -16.48
N ALA A 333 6.58 6.84 -15.53
CA ALA A 333 5.48 7.64 -15.01
C ALA A 333 5.95 8.95 -14.35
N CYS A 334 7.15 8.98 -13.76
CA CYS A 334 7.70 10.18 -13.13
C CYS A 334 8.03 11.30 -14.14
N LYS A 335 8.01 10.99 -15.44
CA LYS A 335 8.33 11.95 -16.53
C LYS A 335 7.07 12.49 -17.20
N ILE A 336 5.88 12.01 -16.81
CA ILE A 336 4.62 12.42 -17.44
C ILE A 336 4.16 13.75 -16.85
N GLU A 337 3.96 14.72 -17.74
CA GLU A 337 3.27 15.96 -17.45
C GLU A 337 1.91 15.92 -18.16
N PHE A 338 0.84 15.98 -17.38
CA PHE A 338 -0.51 15.97 -17.93
C PHE A 338 -0.92 17.34 -18.43
N THR A 339 -1.45 17.40 -19.64
CA THR A 339 -2.19 18.56 -20.11
C THR A 339 -3.59 18.59 -19.49
N SER A 340 -4.24 19.76 -19.53
CA SER A 340 -5.64 19.93 -19.10
C SER A 340 -6.57 18.93 -19.78
N GLU A 341 -6.38 18.70 -21.07
CA GLU A 341 -7.26 17.87 -21.90
C GLU A 341 -7.23 16.40 -21.45
N VAL A 342 -6.05 15.88 -21.09
CA VAL A 342 -5.92 14.50 -20.59
C VAL A 342 -6.63 14.35 -19.23
N ILE A 343 -6.49 15.34 -18.35
CA ILE A 343 -7.13 15.34 -17.04
C ILE A 343 -8.66 15.44 -17.17
N ASP A 344 -9.15 16.30 -18.06
CA ASP A 344 -10.58 16.43 -18.31
C ASP A 344 -11.17 15.13 -18.84
N GLU A 345 -10.47 14.42 -19.72
CA GLU A 345 -10.91 13.12 -20.22
C GLU A 345 -10.95 12.07 -19.11
N ILE A 346 -9.88 11.97 -18.29
CA ILE A 346 -9.85 11.08 -17.12
C ILE A 346 -11.02 11.38 -16.18
N ASN A 347 -11.32 12.65 -15.92
CA ASN A 347 -12.40 13.05 -15.03
C ASN A 347 -13.77 12.72 -15.61
N LYS A 348 -14.00 12.90 -16.92
CA LYS A 348 -15.24 12.46 -17.59
C LYS A 348 -15.48 10.96 -17.45
N ILE A 349 -14.43 10.15 -17.62
CA ILE A 349 -14.50 8.69 -17.42
C ILE A 349 -14.91 8.41 -15.97
N HIS A 350 -14.23 9.03 -15.00
CA HIS A 350 -14.55 8.83 -13.58
C HIS A 350 -15.98 9.25 -13.22
N SER A 351 -16.52 10.34 -13.80
CA SER A 351 -17.90 10.76 -13.58
C SER A 351 -18.93 9.73 -14.08
N ARG A 352 -18.60 8.98 -15.13
CA ARG A 352 -19.46 7.88 -15.64
C ARG A 352 -19.28 6.59 -14.84
N PHE A 353 -18.07 6.35 -14.36
CA PHE A 353 -17.69 5.15 -13.60
C PHE A 353 -17.06 5.53 -12.25
N PRO A 354 -17.87 6.02 -11.29
CA PRO A 354 -17.35 6.45 -10.00
C PRO A 354 -16.92 5.22 -9.18
N ASN A 355 -15.63 5.16 -8.85
CA ASN A 355 -15.04 4.20 -7.90
C ASN A 355 -15.44 2.72 -8.13
N PRO A 356 -15.22 2.14 -9.32
CA PRO A 356 -15.63 0.75 -9.60
C PRO A 356 -14.84 -0.32 -8.80
N CYS A 357 -13.75 0.05 -8.14
CA CYS A 357 -12.94 -0.84 -7.28
C CYS A 357 -12.65 -0.19 -5.89
N PRO A 358 -13.67 0.09 -5.07
CA PRO A 358 -13.51 0.87 -3.84
C PRO A 358 -12.72 0.14 -2.74
#